data_AF-A0A6M0EVR2-F1
#
_entry.id   AF-A0A6M0EVR2-F1
#
_cell.length_a   1.000
_cell.length_b   1.000
_cell.length_c   1.000
_cell.angle_alpha   90.00
_cell.angle_beta   90.00
_cell.angle_gamma   90.00
#
_symmetry.space_group_name_H-M   'P 1'
#
loop_
_entity.id
_entity.type
_entity.pdbx_description
1 polymer ?
#
loop_
_entity_poly.entity_id
_entity_poly.type
_entity_poly.pdbx_seq_one_letter_code
_entity_poly.pdbx_strand_id
1 'polypeptide(L)'
;MNIEIPESVKVWSQFIHPLFMWILLAITVYALYLGIKVRKTRSSTGEEKKELIKGKYNLKHHQIGSVLLAFMVIGSISGMAVTYINNGKLFFGPHLLVGLGMTGIIATSASLSPFMQKGQDWARYTHIALNVSLLGLFGWQAVTGMQIVQKIIDRL
;
A
#
# COMPACT_ATOMS: atom_id res chain seq x y z
N MET A 1 -34.86 -7.14 -1.45
CA MET A 1 -34.98 -5.67 -1.40
C MET A 1 -33.88 -5.10 -2.27
N ASN A 2 -34.21 -4.55 -3.45
CA ASN A 2 -33.23 -3.82 -4.24
C ASN A 2 -33.03 -2.46 -3.55
N ILE A 3 -31.91 -2.30 -2.86
CA ILE A 3 -31.53 -1.00 -2.33
C ILE A 3 -31.05 -0.19 -3.53
N GLU A 4 -31.88 0.73 -4.02
CA GLU A 4 -31.49 1.67 -5.06
C GLU A 4 -30.51 2.69 -4.47
N ILE A 5 -29.25 2.63 -4.91
CA ILE A 5 -28.21 3.55 -4.47
C ILE A 5 -28.39 4.87 -5.23
N PRO A 6 -28.40 6.02 -4.53
CA PRO A 6 -28.51 7.33 -5.18
C PRO A 6 -27.43 7.54 -6.25
N GLU A 7 -27.80 8.15 -7.37
CA GLU A 7 -26.89 8.33 -8.51
C GLU A 7 -25.64 9.16 -8.14
N SER A 8 -25.81 10.16 -7.28
CA SER A 8 -24.70 10.94 -6.74
C SER A 8 -23.69 10.06 -5.99
N VAL A 9 -24.16 9.10 -5.19
CA VAL A 9 -23.28 8.17 -4.46
C VAL A 9 -22.53 7.27 -5.44
N LYS A 10 -23.18 6.81 -6.50
CA LYS A 10 -22.54 6.02 -7.57
C LYS A 10 -21.42 6.79 -8.25
N VAL A 11 -21.66 8.03 -8.66
CA VAL A 11 -20.65 8.87 -9.32
C VAL A 11 -19.49 9.18 -8.37
N TRP A 12 -19.76 9.72 -7.19
CA TRP A 12 -18.71 10.19 -6.28
C TRP A 12 -17.88 9.05 -5.67
N SER A 13 -18.48 7.87 -5.47
CA SER A 13 -17.75 6.71 -4.92
C SER A 13 -16.61 6.22 -5.80
N GLN A 14 -16.67 6.44 -7.12
CA GLN A 14 -15.62 6.03 -8.06
C GLN A 14 -14.30 6.80 -7.87
N PHE A 15 -14.34 7.99 -7.25
CA PHE A 15 -13.15 8.83 -7.02
C PHE A 15 -12.49 8.62 -5.65
N ILE A 16 -13.19 7.97 -4.71
CA ILE A 16 -12.66 7.71 -3.36
C ILE A 16 -11.43 6.81 -3.41
N HIS A 17 -11.51 5.70 -4.17
CA HIS A 17 -10.40 4.75 -4.27
C HIS A 17 -9.13 5.40 -4.85
N PRO A 18 -9.16 6.09 -6.02
CA PRO A 18 -7.99 6.79 -6.55
C PRO A 18 -7.36 7.78 -5.56
N LEU A 19 -8.17 8.62 -4.89
CA LEU A 19 -7.67 9.59 -3.92
C LEU A 19 -6.99 8.88 -2.74
N PHE A 20 -7.64 7.85 -2.20
CA PHE A 20 -7.10 7.06 -1.11
C PHE A 20 -5.78 6.38 -1.49
N MET A 21 -5.68 5.86 -2.73
CA MET A 21 -4.46 5.21 -3.22
C MET A 21 -3.28 6.18 -3.32
N TRP A 22 -3.49 7.45 -3.67
CA TRP A 22 -2.43 8.46 -3.65
C TRP A 22 -1.92 8.75 -2.23
N ILE A 23 -2.83 8.89 -1.26
CA ILE A 23 -2.45 9.05 0.16
C ILE A 23 -1.64 7.83 0.62
N LEU A 24 -2.10 6.64 0.26
CA LEU A 24 -1.45 5.39 0.64
C LEU A 24 -0.07 5.22 -0.02
N LEU A 25 0.10 5.69 -1.26
CA LEU A 25 1.41 5.74 -1.92
C LEU A 25 2.38 6.67 -1.17
N ALA A 26 1.92 7.85 -0.73
CA ALA A 26 2.74 8.75 0.07
C ALA A 26 3.16 8.11 1.41
N ILE A 27 2.24 7.41 2.09
CA ILE A 27 2.54 6.63 3.29
C ILE A 27 3.57 5.52 2.99
N THR A 28 3.47 4.87 1.83
CA THR A 28 4.43 3.83 1.40
C THR A 28 5.84 4.40 1.23
N VAL A 29 5.97 5.58 0.61
CA VAL A 29 7.26 6.28 0.49
C VAL A 29 7.81 6.68 1.86
N TYR A 30 6.95 7.13 2.77
CA TYR A 30 7.36 7.43 4.14
C TYR A 30 7.81 6.16 4.90
N ALA A 31 7.12 5.03 4.71
CA ALA A 31 7.53 3.75 5.27
C ALA A 31 8.92 3.32 4.78
N LEU A 32 9.22 3.51 3.48
CA LEU A 32 10.56 3.30 2.91
C LEU A 32 11.60 4.18 3.60
N TYR A 33 11.33 5.48 3.77
CA TYR A 33 12.22 6.38 4.50
C TYR A 33 12.54 5.87 5.91
N LEU A 34 11.52 5.44 6.66
CA LEU A 34 11.72 4.86 7.99
C LEU A 34 12.56 3.58 7.92
N GLY A 35 12.32 2.71 6.94
CA GLY A 35 13.09 1.48 6.72
C GLY A 35 14.57 1.76 6.42
N ILE A 36 14.87 2.79 5.63
CA ILE A 36 16.24 3.25 5.38
C ILE A 36 16.89 3.73 6.68
N LYS A 37 16.19 4.53 7.51
CA LYS A 37 16.69 4.96 8.82
C LYS A 37 16.97 3.78 9.74
N VAL A 38 16.09 2.77 9.78
CA VAL A 38 16.32 1.52 10.54
C VAL A 38 17.58 0.81 10.07
N ARG A 39 17.79 0.69 8.75
CA ARG A 39 19.02 0.11 8.21
C ARG A 39 20.25 0.91 8.63
N LYS A 40 20.17 2.24 8.53
CA LYS A 40 21.26 3.15 8.90
C LYS A 40 21.63 3.03 10.38
N THR A 41 20.65 2.93 11.28
CA THR A 41 20.91 2.74 12.73
C THR A 41 21.76 1.48 13.01
N ARG A 42 21.61 0.43 12.20
CA ARG A 42 22.39 -0.82 12.36
C ARG A 42 23.83 -0.68 11.87
N SER A 43 24.06 0.10 10.81
CA SER A 43 25.38 0.28 10.20
C SER A 43 26.19 1.45 10.78
N SER A 44 25.54 2.43 11.41
CA SER A 44 26.21 3.59 12.03
C SER A 44 26.89 3.25 13.35
N THR A 45 27.88 4.07 13.73
CA THR A 45 28.63 4.00 15.00
C THR A 45 28.67 5.39 15.68
N GLY A 46 29.24 5.47 16.88
CA GLY A 46 29.49 6.76 17.56
C GLY A 46 28.23 7.58 17.86
N GLU A 47 28.35 8.90 17.75
CA GLU A 47 27.28 9.86 18.03
C GLU A 47 26.10 9.74 17.06
N GLU A 48 26.37 9.47 15.78
CA GLU A 48 25.32 9.29 14.78
C GLU A 48 24.37 8.14 15.18
N LYS A 49 24.92 7.01 15.65
CA LYS A 49 24.11 5.90 16.13
C LYS A 49 23.24 6.31 17.33
N LYS A 50 23.79 7.06 18.28
CA LYS A 50 23.05 7.54 19.46
C LYS A 50 21.86 8.41 19.05
N GLU A 51 22.05 9.34 18.13
CA GLU A 51 20.96 10.18 17.61
C GLU A 51 19.91 9.37 16.85
N LEU A 52 20.32 8.41 16.03
CA LEU A 52 19.39 7.54 15.30
C LEU A 52 18.56 6.65 16.23
N ILE A 53 19.12 6.19 17.36
CA ILE A 53 18.39 5.40 18.37
C ILE A 53 17.30 6.25 19.03
N LYS A 54 17.57 7.52 19.37
CA LYS A 54 16.58 8.45 19.94
C LYS A 54 15.36 8.62 19.03
N GLY A 55 15.56 8.55 17.72
CA GLY A 55 14.49 8.68 16.72
C GLY A 55 13.46 7.54 16.71
N LYS A 56 13.76 6.38 17.33
CA LYS A 56 12.89 5.20 17.43
C LYS A 56 12.29 4.75 16.08
N TYR A 57 13.09 4.82 15.02
CA TYR A 57 12.63 4.56 13.65
C TYR A 57 12.12 3.14 13.43
N ASN A 58 12.60 2.16 14.19
CA ASN A 58 12.09 0.78 14.16
C ASN A 58 10.63 0.69 14.60
N LEU A 59 10.27 1.38 15.70
CA LEU A 59 8.90 1.43 16.20
C LEU A 59 7.99 2.15 15.21
N LYS A 60 8.43 3.32 14.73
CA LYS A 60 7.67 4.09 13.73
C LYS A 60 7.45 3.29 12.45
N HIS A 61 8.49 2.61 11.94
CA HIS A 61 8.38 1.79 10.74
C HIS A 61 7.39 0.64 10.94
N HIS A 62 7.41 -0.02 12.11
CA HIS A 62 6.45 -1.07 12.42
C HIS A 62 5.00 -0.55 12.46
N GLN A 63 4.75 0.55 13.17
CA GLN A 63 3.42 1.15 13.28
C GLN A 63 2.88 1.62 11.92
N ILE A 64 3.69 2.36 11.16
CA ILE A 64 3.30 2.82 9.82
C ILE A 64 3.12 1.64 8.87
N GLY A 65 3.96 0.61 8.97
CA GLY A 65 3.80 -0.63 8.20
C GLY A 65 2.49 -1.36 8.51
N SER A 66 2.07 -1.43 9.77
CA SER A 66 0.79 -2.01 10.17
C SER A 66 -0.41 -1.21 9.64
N VAL A 67 -0.34 0.12 9.70
CA VAL A 67 -1.37 1.00 9.12
C VAL A 67 -1.44 0.81 7.61
N LEU A 68 -0.29 0.79 6.93
CA LEU A 68 -0.20 0.59 5.49
C LEU A 68 -0.79 -0.75 5.06
N LEU A 69 -0.50 -1.84 5.79
CA LEU A 69 -1.10 -3.16 5.54
C LEU A 69 -2.63 -3.10 5.64
N ALA A 70 -3.16 -2.59 6.75
CA ALA A 70 -4.60 -2.53 6.98
C ALA A 70 -5.31 -1.70 5.89
N PHE A 71 -4.77 -0.53 5.59
CA PHE A 71 -5.34 0.37 4.60
C PHE A 71 -5.22 -0.13 3.17
N MET A 72 -4.13 -0.81 2.80
CA MET A 72 -4.02 -1.43 1.48
C MET A 72 -5.06 -2.54 1.29
N VAL A 73 -5.22 -3.42 2.29
CA VAL A 73 -6.22 -4.50 2.25
C VAL A 73 -7.63 -3.93 2.14
N ILE A 74 -7.99 -2.99 3.04
CA ILE A 74 -9.32 -2.38 3.04
C ILE A 74 -9.57 -1.61 1.74
N GLY A 75 -8.62 -0.79 1.30
CA GLY A 75 -8.75 -0.02 0.06
C GLY A 75 -8.91 -0.88 -1.20
N SER A 76 -8.25 -2.04 -1.23
CA SER A 76 -8.41 -3.05 -2.29
C SER A 76 -9.82 -3.64 -2.30
N ILE A 77 -10.31 -4.09 -1.13
CA ILE A 77 -11.67 -4.62 -0.96
C ILE A 77 -12.72 -3.55 -1.32
N SER A 78 -12.59 -2.34 -0.80
CA SER A 78 -13.51 -1.23 -1.06
C SER A 78 -13.52 -0.83 -2.53
N GLY A 79 -12.36 -0.78 -3.20
CA GLY A 79 -12.28 -0.49 -4.64
C GLY A 79 -13.02 -1.53 -5.49
N MET A 80 -12.85 -2.81 -5.18
CA MET A 80 -13.63 -3.89 -5.80
C MET A 80 -15.13 -3.77 -5.51
N ALA A 81 -15.51 -3.49 -4.27
CA ALA A 81 -16.91 -3.35 -3.89
C ALA A 81 -17.60 -2.20 -4.65
N VAL A 82 -16.97 -1.03 -4.72
CA VAL A 82 -17.46 0.12 -5.50
C VAL A 82 -17.58 -0.24 -6.98
N THR A 83 -16.58 -0.93 -7.55
CA THR A 83 -16.63 -1.36 -8.96
C THR A 83 -17.82 -2.28 -9.21
N TYR A 84 -18.03 -3.28 -8.35
CA TYR A 84 -19.12 -4.24 -8.47
C TYR A 84 -20.49 -3.57 -8.35
N ILE A 85 -20.66 -2.70 -7.35
CA ILE A 85 -21.91 -1.96 -7.13
C ILE A 85 -22.29 -1.10 -8.34
N ASN A 86 -21.31 -0.44 -8.95
CA ASN A 86 -21.56 0.46 -10.08
C ASN A 86 -21.75 -0.26 -11.42
N ASN A 87 -21.17 -1.46 -11.59
CA ASN A 87 -21.10 -2.13 -12.90
C ASN A 87 -21.76 -3.52 -12.95
N GLY A 88 -22.22 -4.05 -11.81
CA GLY A 88 -22.72 -5.42 -11.67
C GLY A 88 -21.67 -6.52 -11.85
N LYS A 89 -20.40 -6.16 -12.06
CA LYS A 89 -19.27 -7.08 -12.25
C LYS A 89 -17.95 -6.41 -11.89
N LEU A 90 -16.93 -7.23 -11.67
CA LEU A 90 -15.55 -6.78 -11.61
C LEU A 90 -14.91 -6.84 -12.99
N PHE A 91 -14.05 -5.87 -13.30
CA PHE A 91 -13.26 -5.88 -14.52
C PHE A 91 -11.98 -6.69 -14.31
N PHE A 92 -11.90 -7.88 -14.92
CA PHE A 92 -10.71 -8.70 -14.88
C PHE A 92 -9.64 -8.13 -15.82
N GLY A 93 -8.74 -7.31 -15.26
CA GLY A 93 -7.68 -6.66 -16.02
C GLY A 93 -6.43 -6.41 -15.19
N PRO A 94 -5.38 -5.84 -15.81
CA PRO A 94 -4.08 -5.65 -15.16
C PRO A 94 -4.14 -4.86 -13.86
N HIS A 95 -5.00 -3.84 -13.76
CA HIS A 95 -5.15 -3.04 -12.55
C HIS A 95 -5.62 -3.88 -11.35
N LEU A 96 -6.69 -4.65 -11.53
CA LEU A 96 -7.23 -5.54 -10.50
C LEU A 96 -6.21 -6.63 -10.10
N LEU A 97 -5.63 -7.32 -11.09
CA LEU A 97 -4.70 -8.43 -10.82
C LEU A 97 -3.45 -7.97 -10.09
N VAL A 98 -2.86 -6.85 -10.51
CA VAL A 98 -1.69 -6.29 -9.84
C VAL A 98 -2.06 -5.77 -8.45
N GLY A 99 -3.22 -5.12 -8.27
CA GLY A 99 -3.68 -4.68 -6.96
C GLY A 99 -3.87 -5.83 -5.96
N LEU A 100 -4.43 -6.96 -6.42
CA LEU A 100 -4.52 -8.19 -5.62
C LEU A 100 -3.14 -8.77 -5.31
N GLY A 101 -2.24 -8.80 -6.29
CA GLY A 101 -0.85 -9.22 -6.09
C GLY A 101 -0.12 -8.36 -5.06
N MET A 102 -0.27 -7.04 -5.13
CA MET A 102 0.26 -6.08 -4.15
C MET A 102 -0.27 -6.35 -2.74
N THR A 103 -1.57 -6.66 -2.62
CA THR A 103 -2.20 -7.05 -1.34
C THR A 103 -1.55 -8.31 -0.76
N GLY A 104 -1.28 -9.32 -1.59
CA GLY A 104 -0.55 -10.52 -1.18
C GLY A 104 0.91 -10.24 -0.79
N ILE A 105 1.60 -9.38 -1.57
CA ILE A 105 2.99 -8.98 -1.30
C ILE A 105 3.11 -8.29 0.06
N ILE A 106 2.26 -7.30 0.36
CA ILE A 106 2.37 -6.56 1.63
C ILE A 106 2.02 -7.46 2.83
N ALA A 107 1.03 -8.33 2.71
CA ALA A 107 0.67 -9.27 3.77
C ALA A 107 1.81 -10.26 4.05
N THR A 108 2.40 -10.81 2.99
CA THR A 108 3.57 -11.71 3.10
C THR A 108 4.77 -10.96 3.67
N SER A 109 5.01 -9.73 3.24
CA SER A 109 6.13 -8.93 3.72
C SER A 109 5.99 -8.59 5.21
N ALA A 110 4.78 -8.26 5.67
CA ALA A 110 4.51 -7.98 7.08
C ALA A 110 4.66 -9.23 7.96
N SER A 111 4.27 -10.41 7.46
CA SER A 111 4.38 -11.68 8.21
C SER A 111 5.83 -12.12 8.46
N LEU A 112 6.82 -11.54 7.76
CA LEU A 112 8.25 -11.78 8.01
C LEU A 112 8.77 -11.08 9.28
N SER A 113 8.00 -10.17 9.87
CA SER A 113 8.41 -9.38 11.04
C SER A 113 8.93 -10.21 12.21
N PRO A 114 8.29 -11.31 12.65
CA PRO A 114 8.79 -12.13 13.76
C PRO A 114 10.16 -12.74 13.48
N PHE A 115 10.43 -13.17 12.24
CA PHE A 115 11.73 -13.72 11.85
C PHE A 115 12.81 -12.63 11.83
N MET A 116 12.48 -11.45 11.30
CA MET A 116 13.40 -10.30 11.31
C MET A 116 13.74 -9.84 12.73
N GLN A 117 12.76 -9.86 13.66
CA GLN A 117 12.97 -9.55 15.07
C GLN A 117 13.88 -10.56 15.76
N LYS A 118 13.84 -11.83 15.34
CA LYS A 118 14.80 -12.88 15.75
C LYS A 118 16.17 -12.77 15.08
N GLY A 119 16.43 -11.71 14.32
CA GLY A 119 17.71 -11.47 13.66
C GLY A 119 17.93 -12.24 12.36
N GLN A 120 16.91 -12.92 11.82
CA GLN A 120 17.05 -13.71 10.60
C GLN A 120 17.23 -12.81 9.37
N ASP A 121 18.40 -12.91 8.73
CA ASP A 121 18.75 -12.04 7.60
C ASP A 121 18.00 -12.37 6.32
N TRP A 122 17.72 -13.65 6.04
CA TRP A 122 16.93 -14.06 4.87
C TRP A 122 15.55 -13.38 4.88
N ALA A 123 14.89 -13.33 6.05
CA ALA A 123 13.58 -12.70 6.19
C ALA A 123 13.66 -11.19 5.94
N ARG A 124 14.76 -10.56 6.34
CA ARG A 124 14.99 -9.13 6.12
C ARG A 124 15.22 -8.80 4.66
N TYR A 125 16.04 -9.58 3.96
CA TYR A 125 16.27 -9.38 2.53
C TYR A 125 15.00 -9.66 1.72
N THR A 126 14.25 -10.71 2.05
CA THR A 126 12.96 -10.99 1.44
C THR A 126 11.96 -9.86 1.68
N HIS A 127 11.84 -9.36 2.92
CA HIS A 127 10.98 -8.21 3.24
C HIS A 127 11.35 -6.97 2.41
N ILE A 128 12.64 -6.67 2.27
CA ILE A 128 13.11 -5.54 1.45
C ILE A 128 12.76 -5.75 -0.02
N ALA A 129 13.06 -6.93 -0.59
CA ALA A 129 12.76 -7.24 -1.99
C ALA A 129 11.26 -7.14 -2.29
N LEU A 130 10.41 -7.72 -1.43
CA LEU A 130 8.97 -7.63 -1.55
C LEU A 130 8.48 -6.18 -1.53
N ASN A 131 8.97 -5.34 -0.62
CA ASN A 131 8.54 -3.95 -0.53
C ASN A 131 9.07 -3.04 -1.66
N VAL A 132 10.25 -3.32 -2.20
CA VAL A 132 10.75 -2.61 -3.38
C VAL A 132 9.88 -2.95 -4.58
N SER A 133 9.57 -4.23 -4.79
CA SER A 133 8.62 -4.66 -5.82
C SER A 133 7.23 -4.06 -5.61
N LEU A 134 6.74 -4.05 -4.37
CA LEU A 134 5.46 -3.42 -4.01
C LEU A 134 5.44 -1.94 -4.41
N LEU A 135 6.46 -1.17 -4.06
CA LEU A 135 6.53 0.25 -4.38
C LEU A 135 6.59 0.48 -5.90
N GLY A 136 7.35 -0.33 -6.63
CA GLY A 136 7.41 -0.27 -8.10
C GLY A 136 6.05 -0.55 -8.74
N LEU A 137 5.38 -1.63 -8.31
CA LEU A 137 4.02 -1.97 -8.77
C LEU A 137 3.02 -0.88 -8.38
N PHE A 138 3.10 -0.33 -7.17
CA PHE A 138 2.20 0.73 -6.72
C PHE A 138 2.39 2.01 -7.54
N GLY A 139 3.64 2.41 -7.82
CA GLY A 139 3.92 3.55 -8.70
C GLY A 139 3.34 3.34 -10.11
N TRP A 140 3.50 2.13 -10.68
CA TRP A 140 2.86 1.79 -11.96
C TRP A 140 1.33 1.89 -11.88
N GLN A 141 0.73 1.33 -10.82
CA GLN A 141 -0.72 1.35 -10.61
C GLN A 141 -1.27 2.75 -10.40
N ALA A 142 -0.50 3.68 -9.82
CA ALA A 142 -0.90 5.07 -9.72
C ALA A 142 -1.07 5.71 -11.10
N VAL A 143 -0.16 5.44 -12.04
CA VAL A 143 -0.24 5.93 -13.43
C VAL A 143 -1.41 5.27 -14.17
N THR A 144 -1.49 3.93 -14.17
CA THR A 144 -2.56 3.22 -14.91
C THR A 144 -3.94 3.41 -14.29
N GLY A 145 -4.03 3.60 -12.98
CA GLY A 145 -5.26 3.96 -12.28
C GLY A 145 -5.81 5.30 -12.74
N MET A 146 -4.96 6.32 -12.93
CA MET A 146 -5.41 7.61 -13.46
C MET A 146 -5.89 7.53 -14.91
N GLN A 147 -5.34 6.62 -15.73
CA GLN A 147 -5.89 6.34 -17.06
C GLN A 147 -7.31 5.75 -17.01
N ILE A 148 -7.63 4.98 -15.96
CA ILE A 148 -8.99 4.48 -15.73
C ILE A 148 -9.91 5.63 -15.29
N VAL A 149 -9.45 6.49 -14.37
CA VAL A 149 -10.19 7.69 -13.95
C VAL A 149 -10.52 8.58 -15.14
N GLN A 150 -9.57 8.82 -16.05
CA GLN A 150 -9.83 9.61 -17.27
C GLN A 150 -10.95 8.98 -18.11
N LYS A 151 -10.91 7.67 -18.33
CA LYS A 151 -11.97 6.95 -19.08
C LYS A 151 -13.34 7.01 -18.40
N ILE A 152 -13.38 7.12 -17.07
CA ILE A 152 -14.63 7.32 -16.33
C ILE A 152 -15.16 8.74 -16.59
N ILE A 153 -14.29 9.74 -16.45
CA ILE A 153 -14.63 11.15 -16.69
C ILE A 153 -15.13 11.36 -18.12
N ASP A 154 -14.49 10.74 -19.12
CA ASP A 154 -14.90 10.85 -20.53
C ASP A 154 -16.29 10.25 -20.82
N ARG A 155 -16.86 9.49 -19.87
CA ARG A 155 -18.16 8.81 -19.99
C ARG A 155 -19.25 9.38 -19.08
N LEU A 156 -18.90 10.34 -18.21
CA LEU A 156 -19.84 11.09 -17.39
C LEU A 156 -20.50 12.19 -18.24
#